data_AF-A0A845ATI9-F1
#
_entry.id   AF-A0A845ATI9-F1
#
_cell.length_a   1.000
_cell.length_b   1.000
_cell.length_c   1.000
_cell.angle_alpha   90.00
_cell.angle_beta   90.00
_cell.angle_gamma   90.00
#
_symmetry.space_group_name_H-M   'P 1'
#
loop_
_entity.id
_entity.type
_entity.pdbx_description
1 polymer ?
#
loop_
_entity_poly.entity_id
_entity_poly.type
_entity_poly.pdbx_seq_one_letter_code
_entity_poly.pdbx_strand_id
1 'polypeptide(L)'
;MDLEVGMSEETSWRSPEFAERYKTHDYADFAQEFLRRNPVYQRDHADTKARIADAPDTAKEEQEGLARRWGLCFPLRSRSIADQ
;
A
#
# COMPACT_ATOMS: atom_id res chain seq x y z
N MET A 1 -25.72 34.43 25.88
CA MET A 1 -26.11 33.90 24.56
C MET A 1 -24.93 33.06 24.10
N ASP A 2 -24.87 31.85 24.63
CA ASP A 2 -23.86 30.86 24.30
C ASP A 2 -24.24 30.28 22.94
N LEU A 3 -23.40 30.54 21.94
CA LEU A 3 -23.52 29.91 20.63
C LEU A 3 -22.92 28.51 20.78
N GLU A 4 -23.74 27.58 21.28
CA GLU A 4 -23.42 26.16 21.27
C GLU A 4 -23.43 25.72 19.80
N VAL A 5 -22.23 25.70 19.21
CA VAL A 5 -22.01 25.12 17.88
C VAL A 5 -22.28 23.63 18.03
N GLY A 6 -23.52 23.24 17.79
CA GLY A 6 -23.87 21.87 17.46
C GLY A 6 -23.14 21.50 16.18
N MET A 7 -21.89 21.05 16.31
CA MET A 7 -21.25 20.25 15.28
C MET A 7 -22.12 19.01 15.14
N SER A 8 -22.95 18.96 14.10
CA SER A 8 -23.81 17.82 13.81
C SER A 8 -23.03 16.53 13.97
N GLU A 9 -23.38 15.71 14.96
CA GLU A 9 -22.76 14.40 15.20
C GLU A 9 -22.85 13.49 13.96
N GLU A 10 -23.73 13.83 13.02
CA GLU A 10 -23.90 13.23 11.69
C GLU A 10 -22.63 13.21 10.82
N THR A 11 -21.64 14.08 11.07
CA THR A 11 -20.37 14.10 10.30
C THR A 11 -19.13 13.83 11.16
N SER A 12 -19.29 13.16 12.30
CA SER A 12 -18.13 12.66 13.03
C SER A 12 -17.52 11.48 12.25
N TRP A 13 -16.30 11.63 11.72
CA TRP A 13 -15.57 10.54 11.07
C TRP A 13 -15.33 9.33 12.01
N ARG A 14 -15.53 9.53 13.32
CA ARG A 14 -15.50 8.48 14.36
C ARG A 14 -16.85 7.81 14.60
N SER A 15 -17.90 8.16 13.84
CA SER A 15 -19.21 7.54 14.01
C SER A 15 -19.17 6.06 13.59
N PRO A 16 -19.95 5.18 14.26
CA PRO A 16 -20.08 3.78 13.86
C PRO A 16 -20.56 3.62 12.41
N GLU A 17 -21.37 4.55 11.91
CA GLU A 17 -21.89 4.56 10.54
C GLU A 17 -20.75 4.69 9.51
N PHE A 18 -19.79 5.59 9.74
CA PHE A 18 -18.63 5.74 8.86
C PHE A 18 -17.71 4.52 8.93
N ALA A 19 -17.51 3.94 10.12
CA ALA A 19 -16.73 2.72 10.26
C ALA A 19 -17.35 1.55 9.48
N GLU A 20 -18.68 1.36 9.53
CA GLU A 20 -19.36 0.31 8.77
C GLU A 20 -19.35 0.60 7.26
N ARG A 21 -19.50 1.86 6.85
CA ARG A 21 -19.43 2.30 5.45
C ARG A 21 -18.08 2.00 4.79
N TYR A 22 -16.98 2.14 5.53
CA TYR A 22 -15.63 1.91 4.99
C TYR A 22 -15.03 0.55 5.34
N LYS A 23 -15.73 -0.29 6.09
CA LYS A 23 -15.24 -1.61 6.51
C LYS A 23 -14.84 -2.53 5.36
N THR A 24 -15.50 -2.38 4.20
CA THR A 24 -15.24 -3.15 2.98
C THR A 24 -14.33 -2.42 1.99
N HIS A 25 -13.86 -1.20 2.32
CA HIS A 25 -12.91 -0.51 1.45
C HIS A 25 -11.59 -1.24 1.40
N ASP A 26 -10.99 -1.24 0.21
CA ASP A 26 -9.64 -1.76 0.02
C ASP A 26 -8.63 -0.75 0.56
N TYR A 27 -8.33 -0.89 1.85
CA TYR A 27 -7.34 -0.07 2.52
C TYR A 27 -5.93 -0.27 1.97
N ALA A 28 -5.64 -1.44 1.38
CA ALA A 28 -4.32 -1.72 0.81
C ALA A 28 -4.13 -0.92 -0.49
N ASP A 29 -5.12 -0.92 -1.37
CA ASP A 29 -5.13 -0.09 -2.58
C ASP A 29 -5.05 1.40 -2.22
N PHE A 30 -5.80 1.84 -1.21
CA PHE A 30 -5.74 3.22 -0.73
C PHE A 30 -4.35 3.58 -0.18
N ALA A 31 -3.72 2.70 0.59
CA ALA A 31 -2.36 2.91 1.09
C ALA A 31 -1.33 2.95 -0.04
N GLN A 32 -1.50 2.12 -1.07
CA GLN A 32 -0.62 2.08 -2.24
C GLN A 32 -0.63 3.40 -3.02
N GLU A 33 -1.74 4.13 -3.03
CA GLU A 33 -1.83 5.44 -3.67
C GLU A 33 -0.94 6.52 -3.01
N PHE A 34 -0.63 6.40 -1.72
CA PHE A 34 0.35 7.29 -1.07
C PHE A 34 1.77 7.02 -1.56
N LEU A 35 2.13 5.74 -1.69
CA LEU A 35 3.43 5.35 -2.24
C LEU A 35 3.56 5.79 -3.69
N ARG A 36 2.52 5.59 -4.51
CA ARG A 36 2.54 6.00 -5.92
C ARG A 36 2.77 7.50 -6.09
N ARG A 37 2.31 8.33 -5.15
CA ARG A 37 2.53 9.79 -5.18
C ARG A 37 3.86 10.24 -4.55
N ASN A 38 4.59 9.36 -3.89
CA ASN A 38 5.88 9.69 -3.29
C ASN A 38 7.00 9.69 -4.37
N PRO A 39 7.68 10.82 -4.63
CA PRO A 39 8.70 10.91 -5.67
C PRO A 39 9.94 10.05 -5.39
N VAL A 40 10.26 9.79 -4.12
CA VAL A 40 11.36 8.90 -3.73
C VAL A 40 10.99 7.46 -4.04
N TYR A 41 9.76 7.03 -3.76
CA TYR A 41 9.26 5.70 -4.11
C TYR A 41 9.26 5.48 -5.63
N GLN A 42 8.80 6.47 -6.40
CA GLN A 42 8.77 6.38 -7.85
C GLN A 42 10.17 6.13 -8.44
N ARG A 43 11.19 6.83 -7.92
CA ARG A 43 12.59 6.63 -8.34
C ARG A 43 13.09 5.25 -7.95
N ASP A 44 12.95 4.87 -6.69
CA ASP A 44 13.34 3.56 -6.18
C ASP A 44 12.71 2.41 -7.00
N HIS A 45 11.42 2.52 -7.29
CA HIS A 45 10.69 1.53 -8.08
C HIS A 45 11.16 1.49 -9.54
N ALA A 46 11.44 2.65 -10.15
CA ALA A 46 12.00 2.70 -11.50
C ALA A 46 13.41 2.07 -11.56
N ASP A 47 14.27 2.42 -10.60
CA ASP A 47 15.64 1.89 -10.51
C ASP A 47 15.64 0.37 -10.25
N THR A 48 14.76 -0.10 -9.35
CA THR A 48 14.54 -1.54 -9.15
C THR A 48 14.11 -2.22 -10.46
N LYS A 49 13.14 -1.68 -11.19
CA LYS A 49 12.74 -2.26 -12.48
C LYS A 49 13.87 -2.29 -13.51
N ALA A 50 14.71 -1.26 -13.54
CA ALA A 50 15.87 -1.21 -14.43
C ALA A 50 16.90 -2.30 -14.07
N ARG A 51 17.21 -2.49 -12.78
CA ARG A 51 18.11 -3.56 -12.32
C ARG A 51 17.57 -4.95 -12.65
N ILE A 52 16.26 -5.17 -12.51
CA ILE A 52 15.61 -6.44 -12.88
C ILE A 52 15.66 -6.68 -14.39
N ALA A 53 15.52 -5.63 -15.20
CA ALA A 53 15.62 -5.76 -16.65
C ALA A 53 17.05 -6.11 -17.11
N ASP A 54 18.06 -5.57 -16.42
CA ASP A 54 19.49 -5.86 -16.68
C ASP A 54 19.91 -7.25 -16.18
N ALA A 55 19.38 -7.67 -15.02
CA ALA A 55 19.65 -8.97 -14.41
C ALA A 55 18.33 -9.66 -13.96
N PRO A 56 17.62 -10.34 -14.87
CA PRO A 56 16.36 -11.01 -14.54
C PRO A 56 16.49 -12.07 -13.44
N ASP A 57 17.66 -12.71 -13.31
CA ASP A 57 17.92 -13.73 -12.29
C ASP A 57 17.88 -13.17 -10.86
N THR A 58 18.12 -11.85 -10.68
CA THR A 58 18.05 -11.19 -9.37
C THR A 58 16.68 -10.56 -9.08
N ALA A 59 15.66 -10.87 -9.90
CA ALA A 59 14.35 -10.24 -9.81
C ALA A 59 13.71 -10.36 -8.42
N LYS A 60 13.89 -11.51 -7.77
CA LYS A 60 13.32 -11.80 -6.47
C LYS A 60 14.00 -10.95 -5.38
N GLU A 61 15.32 -10.93 -5.35
CA GLU A 61 16.12 -10.18 -4.38
C GLU A 61 15.86 -8.68 -4.50
N GLU A 62 15.73 -8.18 -5.74
CA GLU A 62 15.44 -6.77 -6.02
C GLU A 62 14.03 -6.36 -5.56
N GLN A 63 13.03 -7.23 -5.77
CA GLN A 63 11.66 -7.02 -5.28
C GLN A 63 11.61 -7.07 -3.75
N GLU A 64 12.26 -8.06 -3.11
CA GLU A 64 12.35 -8.16 -1.65
C GLU A 64 13.11 -6.97 -1.02
N GLY A 65 14.13 -6.46 -1.70
CA GLY A 65 14.84 -5.24 -1.32
C GLY A 65 13.92 -4.03 -1.32
N LEU A 66 13.17 -3.81 -2.41
CA LEU A 66 12.18 -2.74 -2.50
C LEU A 66 11.10 -2.88 -1.42
N ALA A 67 10.63 -4.11 -1.18
CA ALA A 67 9.59 -4.40 -0.21
C ALA A 67 9.99 -3.99 1.21
N ARG A 68 11.19 -4.41 1.65
CA ARG A 68 11.73 -4.11 2.97
C ARG A 68 11.93 -2.60 3.18
N ARG A 69 12.38 -1.87 2.14
CA ARG A 69 12.58 -0.41 2.23
C ARG A 69 11.26 0.35 2.41
N TRP A 70 10.19 -0.11 1.77
CA TRP A 70 8.91 0.61 1.72
C TRP A 70 7.80 0.01 2.58
N GLY A 71 8.10 -1.05 3.34
CA GLY A 71 7.12 -1.73 4.18
C GLY A 71 6.03 -2.47 3.39
N LEU A 72 6.35 -2.92 2.18
CA LEU A 72 5.40 -3.68 1.35
C LEU A 72 5.43 -5.16 1.74
N CYS A 73 4.25 -5.78 1.77
CA CYS A 73 4.12 -7.23 1.79
C CYS A 73 3.83 -7.71 0.37
N PHE A 74 4.83 -8.28 -0.31
CA PHE A 74 4.54 -9.10 -1.48
C PHE A 74 4.16 -10.50 -1.01
N PRO A 75 3.03 -11.06 -1.46
CA PRO A 75 2.78 -12.48 -1.27
C PRO A 75 3.89 -13.22 -2.01
N LEU A 76 4.84 -13.76 -1.26
CA LEU A 76 5.82 -14.70 -1.77
C LEU A 76 5.01 -15.86 -2.35
N ARG A 77 4.88 -15.91 -3.68
CA ARG A 77 4.35 -17.09 -4.36
C ARG A 77 5.30 -18.23 -3.98
N SER A 78 4.85 -19.13 -3.11
CA SER A 78 5.56 -20.38 -2.86
C SER A 78 5.83 -21.01 -4.21
N ARG A 79 7.11 -21.26 -4.52
CA ARG A 79 7.48 -22.01 -5.72
C ARG A 79 6.74 -23.34 -5.62
N SER A 80 5.74 -23.54 -6.48
CA SER A 80 5.10 -24.83 -6.65
C SER A 80 6.19 -25.81 -7.06
N ILE A 81 6.61 -26.67 -6.13
CA ILE A 81 7.30 -27.90 -6.47
C ILE A 81 6.22 -28.77 -7.14
N ALA A 82 6.08 -28.62 -8.44
CA ALA A 82 5.32 -29.52 -9.29
C ALA A 82 6.15 -29.75 -10.55
N ASP A 83 7.16 -30.61 -10.39
CA ASP A 83 7.52 -31.63 -11.36
C ASP A 83 8.59 -32.54 -10.73
N GLN A 84 8.16 -33.72 -10.30
CA GLN A 84 8.94 -34.96 -10.23
C GLN A 84 8.01 -36.11 -10.58
#